data_AF-J9EYE8-F1
#
_entry.id   AF-J9EYE8-F1
#
_cell.length_a   1.000
_cell.length_b   1.000
_cell.length_c   1.000
_cell.angle_alpha   90.00
_cell.angle_beta   90.00
_cell.angle_gamma   90.00
#
_symmetry.space_group_name_H-M   'P 1'
#
loop_
_entity.id
_entity.type
_entity.pdbx_description
1 polymer ?
#
loop_
_entity_poly.entity_id
_entity_poly.type
_entity_poly.pdbx_seq_one_letter_code
_entity_poly.pdbx_strand_id
1 'polypeptide(L)'
;MIAGETSRAYNEVITYCLVTGRTVGIGAYVARLSRRICQVENADIILTGAPALNSVLGREVYTSNGQLGGTEIMTRNGVTHSTVSNDYDGVRQLLRWLSYTRKNVKAPFKEPSFEYSEDPIDRCLNYLPSQNKENDPRLMMTIFDHNSFEEIKSGWGKTVITGRARLGGISVGVIAVETRSVFVEIPADPAAPDSQAKCIQQAGQVWYPDSAYKTAEAIEDFNKESLPLFILANWRGFSGGQKDMFEMVLKFGAYIVDQLCEYLNPVIVYIPPYGELRGGAWAVIDPTINPVCMQMFADPRSRGGVLEPEGTVQVKMRKDLVPLMRRLDKEMIRLGILEKEGNDVKVDINARIQLLMPTYRNIAITFADLHDTAVRMKAVGAVKEVVKWEESRAFFTRRLLRLCIEQDIYREAIDVKCLEDIRKMQESLQQYFAKTRDETFSWYSYPDEDAIKLLREERKQIVAFLVGNDFFTIGERYGM
;
A
#
# COMPACT_ATOMS: atom_id res chain seq x y z
N MET A 1 15.45 30.70 7.39
CA MET A 1 14.07 31.22 7.24
C MET A 1 13.26 30.38 6.25
N ILE A 2 13.54 30.44 4.93
CA ILE A 2 12.69 29.77 3.92
C ILE A 2 12.58 28.25 4.06
N ALA A 3 13.64 27.53 4.45
CA ALA A 3 13.55 26.08 4.70
C ALA A 3 12.56 25.75 5.84
N GLY A 4 12.55 26.53 6.92
CA GLY A 4 11.60 26.35 8.02
C GLY A 4 10.16 26.64 7.61
N GLU A 5 9.96 27.61 6.71
CA GLU A 5 8.65 27.92 6.15
C GLU A 5 8.15 26.80 5.23
N THR A 6 8.97 26.33 4.28
CA THR A 6 8.59 25.23 3.38
C THR A 6 8.29 23.94 4.15
N SER A 7 9.04 23.65 5.22
CA SER A 7 8.78 22.50 6.09
C SER A 7 7.41 22.58 6.78
N ARG A 8 7.02 23.77 7.26
CA ARG A 8 5.68 24.00 7.85
C ARG A 8 4.60 23.95 6.78
N ALA A 9 4.81 24.60 5.64
CA ALA A 9 3.88 24.61 4.51
C ALA A 9 3.51 23.20 4.03
N TYR A 10 4.47 22.27 3.96
CA TYR A 10 4.20 20.87 3.60
C TYR A 10 3.18 20.19 4.52
N ASN A 11 3.10 20.61 5.79
CA ASN A 11 2.14 20.07 6.76
C ASN A 11 0.76 20.72 6.70
N GLU A 12 0.65 21.91 6.12
CA GLU A 12 -0.56 22.73 6.13
C GLU A 12 -1.26 22.80 4.76
N VAL A 13 -0.48 22.78 3.68
CA VAL A 13 -0.94 22.96 2.30
C VAL A 13 -0.25 21.98 1.36
N ILE A 14 -0.85 21.81 0.18
CA ILE A 14 -0.28 20.98 -0.88
C ILE A 14 0.90 21.72 -1.50
N THR A 15 2.06 21.08 -1.50
CA THR A 15 3.29 21.62 -2.08
C THR A 15 3.70 20.81 -3.31
N TYR A 16 3.96 21.52 -4.40
CA TYR A 16 4.54 20.98 -5.63
C TYR A 16 5.74 21.85 -6.03
N CYS A 17 6.76 21.23 -6.62
CA CYS A 17 7.95 21.91 -7.09
C CYS A 17 8.25 21.51 -8.55
N LEU A 18 8.42 22.50 -9.43
CA LEU A 18 8.92 22.31 -10.79
C LEU A 18 10.37 22.81 -10.85
N VAL A 19 11.28 21.96 -11.29
CA VAL A 19 12.71 22.26 -11.43
C VAL A 19 13.02 22.45 -12.93
N THR A 20 13.15 23.72 -13.35
CA THR A 20 13.32 24.19 -14.75
C THR A 20 14.77 24.55 -15.12
N GLY A 21 15.72 24.39 -14.20
CA GLY A 21 17.13 24.67 -14.44
C GLY A 21 18.01 24.21 -13.28
N ARG A 22 19.04 24.97 -12.93
CA ARG A 22 19.93 24.60 -11.82
C ARG A 22 19.37 25.06 -10.48
N THR A 23 19.15 24.10 -9.58
CA THR A 23 18.67 24.32 -8.22
C THR A 23 19.78 23.95 -7.23
N VAL A 24 20.37 24.96 -6.58
CA VAL A 24 21.64 24.82 -5.86
C VAL A 24 21.50 25.14 -4.37
N GLY A 25 22.15 24.33 -3.51
CA GLY A 25 22.28 24.60 -2.07
C GLY A 25 20.94 24.67 -1.36
N ILE A 26 20.58 25.84 -0.84
CA ILE A 26 19.27 26.03 -0.17
C ILE A 26 18.09 25.78 -1.12
N GLY A 27 18.25 26.04 -2.42
CA GLY A 27 17.22 25.72 -3.42
C GLY A 27 16.93 24.22 -3.48
N ALA A 28 17.97 23.38 -3.39
CA ALA A 28 17.81 21.92 -3.38
C ALA A 28 17.07 21.45 -2.13
N TYR A 29 17.37 22.04 -0.97
CA TYR A 29 16.61 21.77 0.25
C TYR A 29 15.16 22.24 0.15
N VAL A 30 14.88 23.42 -0.40
CA VAL A 30 13.49 23.89 -0.60
C VAL A 30 12.72 22.98 -1.56
N ALA A 31 13.34 22.54 -2.65
CA ALA A 31 12.75 21.57 -3.55
C ALA A 31 12.43 20.26 -2.81
N ARG A 32 13.38 19.71 -2.04
CA ARG A 32 13.16 18.48 -1.28
C ARG A 32 12.11 18.64 -0.19
N LEU A 33 12.08 19.77 0.52
CA LEU A 33 11.08 20.07 1.56
C LEU A 33 9.67 20.23 0.97
N SER A 34 9.56 20.62 -0.30
CA SER A 34 8.29 20.62 -1.04
C SER A 34 7.79 19.21 -1.38
N ARG A 35 8.63 18.19 -1.18
CA ARG A 35 8.47 16.75 -1.46
C ARG A 35 8.24 16.41 -2.92
N ARG A 36 7.14 16.88 -3.50
CA ARG A 36 6.58 16.43 -4.78
C ARG A 36 7.24 17.19 -5.93
N ILE A 37 8.29 16.62 -6.49
CA ILE A 37 9.16 17.28 -7.46
C ILE A 37 8.91 16.76 -8.87
N CYS A 38 8.65 17.68 -9.80
CA CYS A 38 8.75 17.45 -11.24
C CYS A 38 10.05 18.09 -11.74
N GLN A 39 10.92 17.30 -12.38
CA GLN A 39 12.23 17.77 -12.86
C GLN A 39 12.27 17.74 -14.39
N VAL A 40 12.69 18.86 -14.99
CA VAL A 40 12.94 18.93 -16.43
C VAL A 40 14.25 18.18 -16.74
N GLU A 41 14.33 17.44 -17.85
CA GLU A 41 15.45 16.56 -18.19
C GLU A 41 16.84 17.21 -18.10
N ASN A 42 16.96 18.50 -18.47
CA ASN A 42 18.22 19.25 -18.44
C ASN A 42 18.45 20.05 -17.16
N ALA A 43 17.65 19.80 -16.13
CA ALA A 43 17.69 20.52 -14.86
C ALA A 43 18.46 19.72 -13.80
N ASP A 44 19.15 20.41 -12.89
CA ASP A 44 20.02 19.79 -11.87
C ASP A 44 19.57 20.19 -10.46
N ILE A 45 19.51 19.23 -9.54
CA ILE A 45 19.31 19.46 -8.11
C ILE A 45 20.61 19.14 -7.38
N ILE A 46 21.38 20.14 -6.94
CA ILE A 46 22.71 19.94 -6.38
C ILE A 46 22.93 20.73 -5.08
N LEU A 47 23.79 20.23 -4.20
CA LEU A 47 24.27 21.01 -3.06
C LEU A 47 25.48 21.86 -3.43
N THR A 48 26.47 21.24 -4.08
CA THR A 48 27.72 21.86 -4.53
C THR A 48 27.98 21.46 -5.97
N GLY A 49 28.45 22.39 -6.81
CA GLY A 49 28.73 22.13 -8.23
C GLY A 49 29.99 21.29 -8.45
N ALA A 50 30.02 20.57 -9.57
CA ALA A 50 31.14 19.71 -9.97
C ALA A 50 32.51 20.43 -10.00
N PRO A 51 32.65 21.66 -10.53
CA PRO A 51 33.95 22.35 -10.52
C PRO A 51 34.49 22.60 -9.11
N ALA A 52 33.62 22.91 -8.15
CA ALA A 52 34.01 23.13 -6.76
C ALA A 52 34.43 21.81 -6.09
N LEU A 53 33.72 20.70 -6.35
CA LEU A 53 34.11 19.38 -5.86
C LEU A 53 35.46 18.93 -6.42
N ASN A 54 35.69 19.11 -7.72
CA ASN A 54 36.98 18.79 -8.35
C ASN A 54 38.12 19.62 -7.76
N SER A 55 37.89 20.91 -7.49
CA SER A 55 38.87 21.77 -6.84
C SER A 55 39.22 21.29 -5.42
N VAL A 56 38.23 20.84 -4.64
CA VAL A 56 38.46 20.29 -3.29
C VAL A 56 39.19 18.94 -3.34
N LEU A 57 38.89 18.11 -4.32
CA LEU A 57 39.51 16.80 -4.50
C LEU A 57 40.89 16.86 -5.17
N GLY A 58 41.28 18.03 -5.71
CA GLY A 58 42.56 18.26 -6.39
C GLY A 58 42.70 17.53 -7.73
N ARG A 59 41.62 17.01 -8.30
CA ARG A 59 41.59 16.28 -9.57
C ARG A 59 40.20 16.37 -10.22
N GLU A 60 40.13 16.20 -11.54
CA GLU A 60 38.87 16.17 -12.29
C GLU A 60 38.16 14.83 -12.08
N VAL A 61 37.24 14.79 -11.11
CA VAL A 61 36.44 13.59 -10.79
C VAL A 61 35.09 13.61 -11.50
N TYR A 62 34.39 14.75 -11.44
CA TYR A 62 33.05 14.91 -11.97
C TYR A 62 33.06 15.76 -13.24
N THR A 63 32.33 15.33 -14.26
CA THR A 63 32.33 15.97 -15.60
C THR A 63 31.23 17.01 -15.76
N SER A 64 30.14 16.91 -15.00
CA SER A 64 29.00 17.82 -15.08
C SER A 64 28.19 17.85 -13.79
N ASN A 65 27.37 18.88 -13.62
CA ASN A 65 26.39 18.92 -12.52
C ASN A 65 25.28 17.86 -12.70
N GLY A 66 24.94 17.50 -13.94
CA GLY A 66 23.99 16.43 -14.24
C GLY A 66 24.42 15.08 -13.69
N GLN A 67 25.73 14.81 -13.64
CA GLN A 67 26.28 13.60 -13.01
C GLN A 67 26.02 13.55 -11.49
N LEU A 68 25.80 14.71 -10.85
CA LEU A 68 25.56 14.82 -9.41
C LEU A 68 24.07 14.88 -9.07
N GLY A 69 23.27 15.53 -9.92
CA GLY A 69 21.90 15.91 -9.58
C GLY A 69 20.93 16.00 -10.74
N GLY A 70 21.30 15.50 -11.92
CA GLY A 70 20.39 15.36 -13.05
C GLY A 70 19.30 14.32 -12.79
N THR A 71 18.39 14.16 -13.75
CA THR A 71 17.27 13.22 -13.66
C THR A 71 17.73 11.78 -13.46
N GLU A 72 18.85 11.37 -14.08
CA GLU A 72 19.43 10.03 -13.91
C GLU A 72 19.86 9.71 -12.47
N ILE A 73 20.08 10.73 -11.64
CA ILE A 73 20.37 10.55 -10.20
C ILE A 73 19.08 10.67 -9.40
N MET A 74 18.34 11.76 -9.59
CA MET A 74 17.23 12.14 -8.71
C MET A 74 15.96 11.30 -8.92
N THR A 75 15.77 10.72 -10.11
CA THR A 75 14.66 9.77 -10.33
C THR A 75 14.99 8.39 -9.77
N ARG A 76 16.26 7.97 -9.86
CA ARG A 76 16.75 6.65 -9.41
C ARG A 76 16.90 6.56 -7.89
N ASN A 77 16.89 7.69 -7.18
CA ASN A 77 16.90 7.74 -5.70
C ASN A 77 15.56 8.22 -5.09
N GLY A 78 14.56 8.53 -5.92
CA GLY A 78 13.22 8.91 -5.47
C GLY A 78 13.04 10.34 -4.98
N VAL A 79 14.03 11.22 -5.14
CA VAL A 79 13.88 12.67 -4.90
C VAL A 79 12.91 13.28 -5.92
N THR A 80 13.03 12.90 -7.18
CA THR A 80 12.16 13.37 -8.28
C THR A 80 10.99 12.39 -8.48
N HIS A 81 9.76 12.90 -8.41
CA HIS A 81 8.53 12.11 -8.58
C HIS A 81 8.19 11.87 -10.05
N SER A 82 8.43 12.85 -10.93
CA SER A 82 8.21 12.75 -12.38
C SER A 82 9.22 13.59 -13.16
N THR A 83 9.50 13.20 -14.39
CA THR A 83 10.37 13.94 -15.32
C THR A 83 9.61 14.37 -16.56
N VAL A 84 10.00 15.52 -17.11
CA VAL A 84 9.40 16.10 -18.31
C VAL A 84 10.48 16.68 -19.21
N SER A 85 10.19 16.78 -20.51
CA SER A 85 11.20 17.22 -21.48
C SER A 85 11.35 18.74 -21.55
N ASN A 86 10.37 19.51 -21.07
CA ASN A 86 10.40 20.97 -21.08
C ASN A 86 9.48 21.58 -20.00
N ASP A 87 9.59 22.90 -19.79
CA ASP A 87 8.83 23.63 -18.76
C ASP A 87 7.32 23.61 -18.98
N TYR A 88 6.87 23.65 -20.23
CA TYR A 88 5.44 23.62 -20.58
C TYR A 88 4.82 22.30 -20.12
N ASP A 89 5.47 21.18 -20.42
CA ASP A 89 5.07 19.86 -19.94
C ASP A 89 5.18 19.75 -18.42
N GLY A 90 6.14 20.43 -17.80
CA GLY A 90 6.26 20.56 -16.35
C GLY A 90 5.05 21.23 -15.70
N VAL A 91 4.60 22.37 -16.24
CA VAL A 91 3.39 23.05 -15.76
C VAL A 91 2.16 22.17 -15.98
N ARG A 92 2.05 21.52 -17.14
CA ARG A 92 0.95 20.56 -17.42
C ARG A 92 0.95 19.40 -16.42
N GLN A 93 2.11 18.89 -16.05
CA GLN A 93 2.26 17.83 -15.05
C GLN A 93 1.79 18.29 -13.66
N LEU A 94 2.14 19.50 -13.24
CA LEU A 94 1.68 20.06 -11.96
C LEU A 94 0.16 20.28 -11.94
N LEU A 95 -0.42 20.78 -13.04
CA LEU A 95 -1.87 20.92 -13.17
C LEU A 95 -2.58 19.56 -13.14
N ARG A 96 -1.97 18.53 -13.74
CA ARG A 96 -2.49 17.16 -13.67
C ARG A 96 -2.47 16.62 -12.24
N TRP A 97 -1.38 16.83 -11.49
CA TRP A 97 -1.33 16.46 -10.06
C TRP A 97 -2.39 17.20 -9.24
N LEU A 98 -2.52 18.52 -9.43
CA LEU A 98 -3.57 19.32 -8.79
C LEU A 98 -4.98 18.84 -9.14
N SER A 99 -5.19 18.21 -10.30
CA SER A 99 -6.52 17.70 -10.67
C SER A 99 -7.01 16.59 -9.73
N TYR A 100 -6.11 15.85 -9.06
CA TYR A 100 -6.48 14.82 -8.10
C TYR A 100 -6.82 15.37 -6.72
N THR A 101 -6.40 16.60 -6.41
CA THR A 101 -6.49 17.12 -5.06
C THR A 101 -7.73 17.99 -4.84
N ARG A 102 -8.08 18.19 -3.58
CA ARG A 102 -9.16 19.10 -3.19
C ARG A 102 -8.69 20.55 -3.31
N LYS A 103 -9.63 21.48 -3.50
CA LYS A 103 -9.32 22.93 -3.55
C LYS A 103 -8.64 23.42 -2.26
N ASN A 104 -9.02 22.86 -1.12
CA ASN A 104 -8.37 23.01 0.18
C ASN A 104 -8.82 21.85 1.09
N VAL A 105 -8.23 21.74 2.28
CA VAL A 105 -8.48 20.64 3.24
C VAL A 105 -9.96 20.56 3.68
N LYS A 106 -10.67 21.70 3.71
CA LYS A 106 -12.09 21.79 4.11
C LYS A 106 -13.07 21.62 2.95
N ALA A 107 -12.58 21.66 1.72
CA ALA A 107 -13.44 21.49 0.56
C ALA A 107 -13.97 20.05 0.54
N PRO A 108 -15.26 19.84 0.23
CA PRO A 108 -15.77 18.49 0.03
C PRO A 108 -15.02 17.83 -1.13
N PHE A 109 -14.94 16.50 -1.12
CA PHE A 109 -14.46 15.81 -2.30
C PHE A 109 -15.43 16.05 -3.45
N LYS A 110 -14.90 15.97 -4.67
CA LYS A 110 -15.73 16.09 -5.87
C LYS A 110 -16.53 14.79 -6.03
N GLU A 111 -17.80 14.82 -5.65
CA GLU A 111 -18.70 13.69 -5.89
C GLU A 111 -18.78 13.37 -7.39
N PRO A 112 -18.59 12.10 -7.78
CA PRO A 112 -18.68 11.70 -9.17
C PRO A 112 -20.13 11.64 -9.64
N SER A 113 -20.36 11.99 -10.91
CA SER A 113 -21.65 11.80 -11.56
C SER A 113 -21.65 10.48 -12.32
N PHE A 114 -22.25 9.44 -11.73
CA PHE A 114 -22.28 8.11 -12.35
C PHE A 114 -23.12 8.06 -13.64
N GLU A 115 -24.20 8.83 -13.74
CA GLU A 115 -25.11 8.84 -14.89
C GLU A 115 -24.45 9.28 -16.21
N TYR A 116 -23.31 9.99 -16.13
CA TYR A 116 -22.61 10.54 -17.29
C TYR A 116 -21.13 10.14 -17.33
N SER A 117 -20.75 9.07 -16.64
CA SER A 117 -19.36 8.59 -16.66
C SER A 117 -19.04 7.90 -17.98
N GLU A 118 -17.97 8.34 -18.66
CA GLU A 118 -17.41 7.64 -19.82
C GLU A 118 -16.80 6.28 -19.45
N ASP A 119 -16.53 6.06 -18.15
CA ASP A 119 -16.06 4.79 -17.60
C ASP A 119 -17.05 4.28 -16.52
N PRO A 120 -18.00 3.40 -16.88
CA PRO A 120 -19.00 2.86 -15.96
C PRO A 120 -18.37 2.09 -14.79
N ILE A 121 -19.01 2.15 -13.62
CA ILE A 121 -18.50 1.49 -12.40
C ILE A 121 -18.70 -0.03 -12.44
N ASP A 122 -19.68 -0.50 -13.21
CA ASP A 122 -20.13 -1.89 -13.35
C ASP A 122 -19.56 -2.58 -14.60
N ARG A 123 -18.62 -1.94 -15.30
CA ARG A 123 -17.96 -2.58 -16.44
C ARG A 123 -17.13 -3.79 -16.01
N CYS A 124 -16.99 -4.74 -16.93
CA CYS A 124 -16.04 -5.84 -16.77
C CYS A 124 -14.60 -5.32 -16.70
N LEU A 125 -13.79 -5.98 -15.87
CA LEU A 125 -12.34 -5.74 -15.84
C LEU A 125 -11.67 -6.52 -16.99
N ASN A 126 -10.94 -5.80 -17.84
CA ASN A 126 -10.28 -6.37 -19.02
C ASN A 126 -9.05 -7.24 -18.70
N TYR A 127 -8.58 -7.19 -17.45
CA TYR A 127 -7.40 -7.92 -16.99
C TYR A 127 -7.74 -8.70 -15.72
N LEU A 128 -7.35 -9.98 -15.70
CA LEU A 128 -7.36 -10.83 -14.52
C LEU A 128 -5.91 -11.15 -14.15
N PRO A 129 -5.45 -10.84 -12.92
CA PRO A 129 -4.13 -11.26 -12.47
C PRO A 129 -3.94 -12.77 -12.62
N SER A 130 -2.77 -13.18 -13.10
CA SER A 130 -2.45 -14.58 -13.35
C SER A 130 -1.61 -15.18 -12.24
N GLN A 131 -1.76 -16.48 -11.98
CA GLN A 131 -0.91 -17.22 -11.05
C GLN A 131 0.59 -17.20 -11.44
N ASN A 132 0.90 -17.07 -12.74
CA ASN A 132 2.27 -17.15 -13.26
C ASN A 132 3.14 -15.92 -12.93
N LYS A 133 2.63 -14.86 -12.30
CA LYS A 133 3.40 -13.69 -11.79
C LYS A 133 4.35 -12.97 -12.78
N GLU A 134 4.30 -13.32 -14.07
CA GLU A 134 5.16 -12.77 -15.14
C GLU A 134 4.63 -11.46 -15.76
N ASN A 135 3.37 -11.13 -15.50
CA ASN A 135 2.73 -9.95 -16.07
C ASN A 135 3.03 -8.69 -15.26
N ASP A 136 3.06 -7.53 -15.92
CA ASP A 136 3.21 -6.24 -15.26
C ASP A 136 1.99 -5.91 -14.39
N PRO A 137 2.13 -5.70 -13.07
CA PRO A 137 1.01 -5.38 -12.19
C PRO A 137 0.32 -4.06 -12.51
N ARG A 138 0.91 -3.18 -13.34
CA ARG A 138 0.21 -2.00 -13.88
C ARG A 138 -1.03 -2.37 -14.69
N LEU A 139 -1.12 -3.58 -15.22
CA LEU A 139 -2.34 -4.08 -15.89
C LEU A 139 -3.53 -4.18 -14.92
N MET A 140 -3.27 -4.34 -13.62
CA MET A 140 -4.31 -4.29 -12.58
C MET A 140 -4.93 -2.91 -12.41
N MET A 141 -4.26 -1.85 -12.89
CA MET A 141 -4.79 -0.48 -12.81
C MET A 141 -6.07 -0.30 -13.64
N THR A 142 -6.45 -1.30 -14.44
CA THR A 142 -7.77 -1.41 -15.09
C THR A 142 -8.94 -1.44 -14.12
N ILE A 143 -8.71 -1.71 -12.82
CA ILE A 143 -9.71 -1.51 -11.76
C ILE A 143 -10.09 -0.03 -11.60
N PHE A 144 -9.15 0.88 -11.85
CA PHE A 144 -9.33 2.32 -11.85
C PHE A 144 -9.86 2.82 -13.20
N ASP A 145 -10.23 4.09 -13.25
CA ASP A 145 -10.78 4.71 -14.44
C ASP A 145 -9.74 4.77 -15.57
N HIS A 146 -10.19 4.60 -16.82
CA HIS A 146 -9.35 4.68 -17.99
C HIS A 146 -8.50 5.95 -18.02
N ASN A 147 -7.20 5.81 -18.30
CA ASN A 147 -6.22 6.90 -18.37
C ASN A 147 -6.09 7.76 -17.10
N SER A 148 -6.62 7.30 -15.97
CA SER A 148 -6.54 8.03 -14.69
C SER A 148 -5.32 7.66 -13.86
N PHE A 149 -4.73 6.47 -14.05
CA PHE A 149 -3.54 6.10 -13.29
C PHE A 149 -2.32 6.89 -13.76
N GLU A 150 -1.68 7.57 -12.82
CA GLU A 150 -0.46 8.33 -13.02
C GLU A 150 0.57 7.89 -11.98
N GLU A 151 1.59 7.17 -12.46
CA GLU A 151 2.67 6.67 -11.63
C GLU A 151 3.61 7.81 -11.19
N ILE A 152 4.07 7.74 -9.95
CA ILE A 152 5.11 8.61 -9.38
C ILE A 152 6.28 7.77 -8.89
N LYS A 153 7.49 8.33 -8.96
CA LYS A 153 8.74 7.67 -8.56
C LYS A 153 8.95 6.30 -9.22
N SER A 154 8.59 6.19 -10.50
CA SER A 154 8.77 4.95 -11.29
C SER A 154 10.24 4.52 -11.40
N GLY A 155 11.18 5.46 -11.23
CA GLY A 155 12.62 5.22 -11.29
C GLY A 155 13.25 4.57 -10.04
N TRP A 156 12.58 4.58 -8.88
CA TRP A 156 13.16 4.15 -7.59
C TRP A 156 12.22 3.24 -6.80
N GLY A 157 12.77 2.36 -5.94
CA GLY A 157 12.00 1.41 -5.13
C GLY A 157 11.04 0.57 -5.99
N LYS A 158 11.54 0.08 -7.13
CA LYS A 158 10.74 -0.44 -8.25
C LYS A 158 9.95 -1.72 -7.94
N THR A 159 10.22 -2.38 -6.81
CA THR A 159 9.39 -3.49 -6.31
C THR A 159 8.01 -3.03 -5.82
N VAL A 160 7.82 -1.72 -5.62
CA VAL A 160 6.54 -1.08 -5.29
C VAL A 160 6.20 -0.02 -6.33
N ILE A 161 4.94 -0.02 -6.75
CA ILE A 161 4.37 0.94 -7.70
C ILE A 161 3.51 1.91 -6.90
N THR A 162 3.74 3.21 -7.06
CA THR A 162 3.01 4.28 -6.37
C THR A 162 2.46 5.26 -7.38
N GLY A 163 1.24 5.74 -7.19
CA GLY A 163 0.61 6.64 -8.16
C GLY A 163 -0.67 7.26 -7.65
N ARG A 164 -1.28 8.11 -8.48
CA ARG A 164 -2.65 8.59 -8.27
C ARG A 164 -3.55 7.98 -9.32
N ALA A 165 -4.81 7.75 -8.99
CA ALA A 165 -5.82 7.28 -9.93
C ALA A 165 -7.18 7.90 -9.62
N ARG A 166 -8.19 7.53 -10.42
CA ARG A 166 -9.59 7.74 -10.08
C ARG A 166 -10.33 6.41 -10.02
N LEU A 167 -11.18 6.22 -9.03
CA LEU A 167 -12.07 5.07 -8.93
C LEU A 167 -13.51 5.57 -8.99
N GLY A 168 -14.15 5.40 -10.15
CA GLY A 168 -15.48 5.94 -10.42
C GLY A 168 -15.51 7.45 -10.23
N GLY A 169 -14.47 8.16 -10.69
CA GLY A 169 -14.29 9.61 -10.58
C GLY A 169 -13.63 10.09 -9.28
N ILE A 170 -13.61 9.28 -8.22
CA ILE A 170 -13.02 9.64 -6.91
C ILE A 170 -11.50 9.53 -6.99
N SER A 171 -10.80 10.64 -6.75
CA SER A 171 -9.33 10.66 -6.72
C SER A 171 -8.79 9.85 -5.55
N VAL A 172 -7.79 9.01 -5.80
CA VAL A 172 -7.24 8.06 -4.83
C VAL A 172 -5.73 7.91 -5.02
N GLY A 173 -4.99 7.84 -3.91
CA GLY A 173 -3.59 7.41 -3.92
C GLY A 173 -3.52 5.89 -4.04
N VAL A 174 -2.62 5.36 -4.86
CA VAL A 174 -2.52 3.94 -5.18
C VAL A 174 -1.15 3.42 -4.82
N ILE A 175 -1.12 2.30 -4.13
CA ILE A 175 0.09 1.50 -3.87
C ILE A 175 -0.17 0.09 -4.38
N ALA A 176 0.72 -0.41 -5.23
CA ALA A 176 0.68 -1.78 -5.74
C ALA A 176 2.08 -2.40 -5.72
N VAL A 177 2.16 -3.71 -5.95
CA VAL A 177 3.40 -4.46 -5.79
C VAL A 177 3.82 -5.07 -7.11
N GLU A 178 5.09 -4.92 -7.46
CA GLU A 178 5.69 -5.62 -8.59
C GLU A 178 5.86 -7.12 -8.25
N THR A 179 5.46 -7.99 -9.16
CA THR A 179 5.55 -9.45 -8.96
C THR A 179 6.78 -10.06 -9.62
N ARG A 180 7.32 -9.39 -10.64
CA ARG A 180 8.53 -9.81 -11.34
C ARG A 180 9.78 -9.43 -10.54
N SER A 181 10.88 -10.12 -10.82
CA SER A 181 12.18 -9.66 -10.31
C SER A 181 12.56 -8.34 -10.98
N VAL A 182 13.06 -7.41 -10.19
CA VAL A 182 13.50 -6.10 -10.66
C VAL A 182 15.01 -5.98 -10.57
N PHE A 183 15.60 -5.27 -11.52
CA PHE A 183 17.02 -4.96 -11.53
C PHE A 183 17.25 -3.50 -11.15
N VAL A 184 18.11 -3.30 -10.16
CA VAL A 184 18.52 -1.99 -9.67
C VAL A 184 19.99 -1.78 -10.04
N GLU A 185 20.24 -0.77 -10.86
CA GLU A 185 21.58 -0.34 -11.22
C GLU A 185 22.08 0.70 -10.22
N ILE A 186 23.16 0.35 -9.51
CA ILE A 186 23.92 1.28 -8.68
C ILE A 186 25.07 1.81 -9.53
N PRO A 187 25.16 3.13 -9.78
CA PRO A 187 26.24 3.71 -10.56
C PRO A 187 27.60 3.52 -9.87
N ALA A 188 28.67 3.45 -10.65
CA ALA A 188 30.03 3.53 -10.11
C ALA A 188 30.24 4.88 -9.44
N ASP A 189 31.03 4.90 -8.36
CA ASP A 189 31.46 6.13 -7.71
C ASP A 189 32.69 6.69 -8.45
N PRO A 190 32.59 7.83 -9.16
CA PRO A 190 33.73 8.41 -9.87
C PRO A 190 34.90 8.79 -8.96
N ALA A 191 34.64 9.04 -7.66
CA ALA A 191 35.68 9.40 -6.70
C ALA A 191 36.49 8.18 -6.22
N ALA A 192 35.98 6.96 -6.40
CA ALA A 192 36.62 5.72 -5.97
C ALA A 192 37.06 4.89 -7.21
N PRO A 193 38.37 4.82 -7.51
CA PRO A 193 38.87 4.16 -8.73
C PRO A 193 38.46 2.69 -8.89
N ASP A 194 38.30 1.99 -7.77
CA ASP A 194 37.95 0.56 -7.75
C ASP A 194 36.43 0.33 -7.81
N SER A 195 35.63 1.40 -7.81
CA SER A 195 34.18 1.34 -7.85
C SER A 195 33.69 1.00 -9.26
N GLN A 196 32.75 0.08 -9.33
CA GLN A 196 32.14 -0.36 -10.58
C GLN A 196 30.63 -0.32 -10.43
N ALA A 197 29.94 -0.10 -11.56
CA ALA A 197 28.50 -0.17 -11.59
C ALA A 197 28.06 -1.59 -11.22
N LYS A 198 27.04 -1.69 -10.36
CA LYS A 198 26.51 -2.96 -9.88
C LYS A 198 25.05 -3.09 -10.26
N CYS A 199 24.67 -4.25 -10.75
CA CYS A 199 23.27 -4.58 -10.98
C CYS A 199 22.82 -5.56 -9.89
N ILE A 200 21.83 -5.15 -9.10
CA ILE A 200 21.26 -5.95 -8.01
C ILE A 200 19.88 -6.42 -8.42
N GLN A 201 19.65 -7.72 -8.32
CA GLN A 201 18.32 -8.29 -8.50
C GLN A 201 17.56 -8.23 -7.17
N GLN A 202 16.38 -7.66 -7.19
CA GLN A 202 15.40 -7.67 -6.11
C GLN A 202 14.23 -8.57 -6.52
N ALA A 203 13.78 -9.43 -5.61
CA ALA A 203 12.61 -10.27 -5.86
C ALA A 203 11.32 -9.42 -5.82
N GLY A 204 10.35 -9.74 -6.67
CA GLY A 204 9.00 -9.19 -6.56
C GLY A 204 8.32 -9.63 -5.26
N GLN A 205 7.24 -8.94 -4.88
CA GLN A 205 6.46 -9.21 -3.66
C GLN A 205 7.25 -9.09 -2.35
N VAL A 206 8.39 -8.39 -2.34
CA VAL A 206 9.23 -8.21 -1.15
C VAL A 206 9.50 -6.72 -0.93
N TRP A 207 9.36 -6.28 0.32
CA TRP A 207 9.84 -4.96 0.74
C TRP A 207 11.34 -5.00 1.05
N TYR A 208 12.06 -4.13 0.36
CA TYR A 208 13.46 -3.79 0.57
C TYR A 208 13.56 -2.40 1.23
N PRO A 209 14.73 -1.96 1.72
CA PRO A 209 14.88 -0.64 2.33
C PRO A 209 14.32 0.50 1.47
N ASP A 210 14.60 0.49 0.16
CA ASP A 210 14.14 1.48 -0.80
C ASP A 210 12.61 1.49 -0.97
N SER A 211 12.01 0.34 -1.21
CA SER A 211 10.58 0.18 -1.46
C SER A 211 9.75 0.36 -0.19
N ALA A 212 10.26 -0.05 0.99
CA ALA A 212 9.64 0.27 2.27
C ALA A 212 9.62 1.79 2.51
N TYR A 213 10.75 2.46 2.25
CA TYR A 213 10.83 3.91 2.39
C TYR A 213 9.93 4.64 1.39
N LYS A 214 9.92 4.21 0.12
CA LYS A 214 9.01 4.70 -0.92
C LYS A 214 7.54 4.54 -0.52
N THR A 215 7.18 3.40 0.07
CA THR A 215 5.82 3.12 0.54
C THR A 215 5.42 4.10 1.63
N ALA A 216 6.24 4.26 2.67
CA ALA A 216 5.98 5.19 3.76
C ALA A 216 5.85 6.64 3.26
N GLU A 217 6.77 7.10 2.40
CA GLU A 217 6.72 8.46 1.86
C GLU A 217 5.50 8.69 0.96
N ALA A 218 5.07 7.69 0.19
CA ALA A 218 3.84 7.81 -0.60
C ALA A 218 2.59 7.91 0.28
N ILE A 219 2.53 7.14 1.38
CA ILE A 219 1.44 7.24 2.37
C ILE A 219 1.43 8.65 2.97
N GLU A 220 2.57 9.17 3.41
CA GLU A 220 2.69 10.54 3.94
C GLU A 220 2.20 11.57 2.90
N ASP A 221 2.71 11.50 1.67
CA ASP A 221 2.39 12.44 0.59
C ASP A 221 0.89 12.43 0.26
N PHE A 222 0.26 11.26 0.16
CA PHE A 222 -1.17 11.12 -0.14
C PHE A 222 -2.06 11.59 1.01
N ASN A 223 -1.64 11.37 2.27
CA ASN A 223 -2.35 11.88 3.44
C ASN A 223 -2.41 13.41 3.41
N LYS A 224 -1.27 14.06 3.13
CA LYS A 224 -1.17 15.52 3.02
C LYS A 224 -1.93 16.09 1.81
N GLU A 225 -2.16 15.29 0.78
CA GLU A 225 -3.05 15.65 -0.34
C GLU A 225 -4.54 15.45 -0.03
N SER A 226 -4.88 14.94 1.15
CA SER A 226 -6.25 14.57 1.55
C SER A 226 -6.89 13.57 0.60
N LEU A 227 -6.09 12.65 0.07
CA LEU A 227 -6.55 11.55 -0.77
C LEU A 227 -6.92 10.36 0.10
N PRO A 228 -7.98 9.60 -0.24
CA PRO A 228 -8.08 8.22 0.16
C PRO A 228 -6.91 7.39 -0.39
N LEU A 229 -6.63 6.25 0.25
CA LEU A 229 -5.56 5.32 -0.14
C LEU A 229 -6.14 3.98 -0.57
N PHE A 230 -5.65 3.44 -1.68
CA PHE A 230 -5.95 2.10 -2.16
C PHE A 230 -4.66 1.28 -2.28
N ILE A 231 -4.52 0.26 -1.46
CA ILE A 231 -3.36 -0.64 -1.44
C ILE A 231 -3.75 -1.98 -2.05
N LEU A 232 -3.22 -2.28 -3.24
CA LEU A 232 -3.26 -3.60 -3.85
C LEU A 232 -2.16 -4.47 -3.21
N ALA A 233 -2.46 -5.05 -2.06
CA ALA A 233 -1.49 -5.72 -1.20
C ALA A 233 -1.08 -7.09 -1.76
N ASN A 234 0.22 -7.30 -1.96
CA ASN A 234 0.74 -8.55 -2.52
C ASN A 234 2.21 -8.79 -2.09
N TRP A 235 2.46 -8.85 -0.78
CA TRP A 235 3.79 -9.02 -0.20
C TRP A 235 3.94 -10.33 0.59
N ARG A 236 5.05 -11.02 0.32
CA ARG A 236 5.53 -12.18 1.09
C ARG A 236 6.23 -11.80 2.40
N GLY A 237 6.61 -10.53 2.53
CA GLY A 237 7.31 -10.02 3.71
C GLY A 237 8.33 -8.95 3.36
N PHE A 238 9.19 -8.68 4.33
CA PHE A 238 10.38 -7.85 4.19
C PHE A 238 11.59 -8.72 3.86
N SER A 239 12.56 -8.16 3.15
CA SER A 239 13.85 -8.82 2.97
C SER A 239 14.58 -8.92 4.30
N GLY A 240 14.82 -10.15 4.76
CA GLY A 240 15.54 -10.45 6.00
C GLY A 240 17.03 -10.74 5.80
N GLY A 241 17.57 -10.47 4.61
CA GLY A 241 18.99 -10.70 4.31
C GLY A 241 19.91 -9.78 5.12
N GLN A 242 21.14 -10.24 5.41
CA GLN A 242 22.12 -9.49 6.21
C GLN A 242 22.33 -8.06 5.68
N LYS A 243 22.45 -7.91 4.35
CA LYS A 243 22.62 -6.62 3.70
C LYS A 243 21.44 -5.69 3.97
N ASP A 244 20.22 -6.13 3.70
CA ASP A 244 19.01 -5.29 3.82
C ASP A 244 18.71 -4.92 5.28
N MET A 245 19.04 -5.81 6.21
CA MET A 245 19.02 -5.54 7.65
C MET A 245 20.04 -4.47 8.04
N PHE A 246 21.27 -4.53 7.50
CA PHE A 246 22.29 -3.50 7.69
C PHE A 246 21.86 -2.16 7.06
N GLU A 247 21.20 -2.19 5.91
CA GLU A 247 20.60 -1.04 5.23
C GLU A 247 19.27 -0.60 5.87
N MET A 248 19.02 -1.01 7.11
CA MET A 248 17.97 -0.48 7.99
C MET A 248 16.54 -0.73 7.51
N VAL A 249 16.27 -1.84 6.81
CA VAL A 249 14.90 -2.21 6.36
C VAL A 249 13.87 -2.12 7.49
N LEU A 250 14.24 -2.47 8.72
CA LEU A 250 13.36 -2.36 9.90
C LEU A 250 12.92 -0.93 10.22
N LYS A 251 13.80 0.07 10.04
CA LYS A 251 13.43 1.48 10.28
C LYS A 251 12.37 1.92 9.29
N PHE A 252 12.56 1.58 8.02
CA PHE A 252 11.62 1.96 6.96
C PHE A 252 10.30 1.19 7.05
N GLY A 253 10.33 -0.07 7.50
CA GLY A 253 9.11 -0.82 7.82
C GLY A 253 8.30 -0.18 8.95
N ALA A 254 8.96 0.34 9.99
CA ALA A 254 8.28 1.06 11.07
C ALA A 254 7.60 2.35 10.57
N TYR A 255 8.23 3.08 9.64
CA TYR A 255 7.63 4.29 9.08
C TYR A 255 6.32 4.02 8.34
N ILE A 256 6.13 2.83 7.74
CA ILE A 256 4.83 2.47 7.13
C ILE A 256 3.73 2.50 8.20
N VAL A 257 4.01 1.94 9.38
CA VAL A 257 3.08 1.93 10.52
C VAL A 257 2.82 3.35 11.01
N ASP A 258 3.87 4.15 11.22
CA ASP A 258 3.75 5.54 11.67
C ASP A 258 2.85 6.36 10.73
N GLN A 259 3.05 6.23 9.42
CA GLN A 259 2.27 7.00 8.44
C GLN A 259 0.82 6.52 8.31
N LEU A 260 0.53 5.23 8.55
CA LEU A 260 -0.84 4.71 8.60
C LEU A 260 -1.56 5.11 9.89
N CYS A 261 -0.85 5.17 11.02
CA CYS A 261 -1.36 5.69 12.29
C CYS A 261 -1.79 7.16 12.20
N GLU A 262 -1.16 7.95 11.34
CA GLU A 262 -1.51 9.37 11.14
C GLU A 262 -2.49 9.60 9.98
N TYR A 263 -2.94 8.55 9.29
CA TYR A 263 -3.74 8.68 8.07
C TYR A 263 -5.20 9.07 8.35
N LEU A 264 -5.63 10.24 7.88
CA LEU A 264 -6.95 10.79 8.20
C LEU A 264 -8.04 10.49 7.16
N ASN A 265 -7.68 9.88 6.03
CA ASN A 265 -8.60 9.57 4.92
C ASN A 265 -8.88 8.06 4.83
N PRO A 266 -9.90 7.60 4.10
CA PRO A 266 -10.20 6.18 4.02
C PRO A 266 -9.05 5.40 3.38
N VAL A 267 -8.69 4.27 3.96
CA VAL A 267 -7.65 3.36 3.46
C VAL A 267 -8.28 2.00 3.17
N ILE A 268 -8.26 1.60 1.90
CA ILE A 268 -8.71 0.28 1.46
C ILE A 268 -7.48 -0.56 1.13
N VAL A 269 -7.31 -1.66 1.84
CA VAL A 269 -6.32 -2.69 1.54
C VAL A 269 -7.03 -3.85 0.86
N TYR A 270 -6.62 -4.23 -0.34
CA TYR A 270 -7.21 -5.33 -1.08
C TYR A 270 -6.14 -6.30 -1.54
N ILE A 271 -6.26 -7.57 -1.12
CA ILE A 271 -5.40 -8.66 -1.60
C ILE A 271 -6.02 -9.20 -2.91
N PRO A 272 -5.39 -8.98 -4.07
CA PRO A 272 -5.94 -9.32 -5.39
C PRO A 272 -5.91 -10.83 -5.67
N PRO A 273 -6.50 -11.31 -6.79
CA PRO A 273 -6.38 -12.69 -7.23
C PRO A 273 -4.94 -13.18 -7.27
N TYR A 274 -4.69 -14.35 -6.68
CA TYR A 274 -3.36 -14.95 -6.56
C TYR A 274 -2.33 -14.09 -5.82
N GLY A 275 -2.77 -12.97 -5.22
CA GLY A 275 -1.99 -12.16 -4.34
C GLY A 275 -1.85 -12.82 -2.98
N GLU A 276 -0.77 -12.51 -2.28
CA GLU A 276 -0.52 -13.02 -0.94
C GLU A 276 -0.05 -11.91 0.00
N LEU A 277 -0.48 -12.00 1.27
CA LEU A 277 -0.03 -11.11 2.32
C LEU A 277 0.47 -11.94 3.51
N ARG A 278 1.77 -11.84 3.82
CA ARG A 278 2.43 -12.77 4.75
C ARG A 278 3.19 -12.06 5.87
N GLY A 279 3.23 -12.71 7.03
CA GLY A 279 4.15 -12.41 8.13
C GLY A 279 4.24 -10.92 8.47
N GLY A 280 5.47 -10.39 8.46
CA GLY A 280 5.73 -8.99 8.79
C GLY A 280 5.05 -7.99 7.84
N ALA A 281 4.79 -8.37 6.58
CA ALA A 281 4.09 -7.49 5.66
C ALA A 281 2.63 -7.28 6.06
N TRP A 282 1.96 -8.32 6.57
CA TRP A 282 0.61 -8.17 7.14
C TRP A 282 0.63 -7.22 8.34
N ALA A 283 1.60 -7.42 9.25
CA ALA A 283 1.67 -6.69 10.51
C ALA A 283 1.77 -5.16 10.33
N VAL A 284 2.37 -4.68 9.24
CA VAL A 284 2.54 -3.24 8.99
C VAL A 284 1.41 -2.57 8.21
N ILE A 285 0.44 -3.34 7.70
CA ILE A 285 -0.74 -2.80 6.98
C ILE A 285 -2.06 -3.36 7.55
N ASP A 286 -2.02 -3.93 8.75
CA ASP A 286 -3.21 -4.47 9.40
C ASP A 286 -4.18 -3.33 9.77
N PRO A 287 -5.52 -3.51 9.58
CA PRO A 287 -6.48 -2.45 9.90
C PRO A 287 -6.48 -2.01 11.37
N THR A 288 -5.97 -2.83 12.30
CA THR A 288 -5.87 -2.47 13.71
C THR A 288 -4.88 -1.34 13.98
N ILE A 289 -3.98 -1.03 13.04
CA ILE A 289 -3.10 0.15 13.10
C ILE A 289 -3.92 1.44 13.13
N ASN A 290 -4.97 1.50 12.32
CA ASN A 290 -5.89 2.63 12.25
C ASN A 290 -7.32 2.12 11.96
N PRO A 291 -8.03 1.62 13.00
CA PRO A 291 -9.31 0.93 12.83
C PRO A 291 -10.43 1.87 12.37
N VAL A 292 -10.23 3.18 12.48
CA VAL A 292 -11.17 4.22 12.10
C VAL A 292 -11.20 4.41 10.58
N CYS A 293 -10.02 4.39 9.94
CA CYS A 293 -9.87 4.70 8.53
C CYS A 293 -9.55 3.49 7.66
N MET A 294 -8.94 2.43 8.20
CA MET A 294 -8.48 1.26 7.44
C MET A 294 -9.49 0.14 7.37
N GLN A 295 -9.65 -0.43 6.17
CA GLN A 295 -10.43 -1.66 5.93
C GLN A 295 -9.67 -2.58 4.99
N MET A 296 -9.62 -3.87 5.33
CA MET A 296 -8.94 -4.89 4.53
C MET A 296 -9.93 -5.88 3.92
N PHE A 297 -9.68 -6.23 2.66
CA PHE A 297 -10.48 -7.13 1.83
C PHE A 297 -9.56 -8.12 1.11
N ALA A 298 -10.10 -9.26 0.71
CA ALA A 298 -9.34 -10.30 0.03
C ALA A 298 -10.14 -10.92 -1.13
N ASP A 299 -9.48 -11.22 -2.25
CA ASP A 299 -10.08 -12.03 -3.31
C ASP A 299 -10.19 -13.51 -2.88
N PRO A 300 -11.22 -14.27 -3.30
CA PRO A 300 -11.32 -15.69 -2.99
C PRO A 300 -10.07 -16.52 -3.36
N ARG A 301 -9.32 -16.09 -4.38
CA ARG A 301 -8.10 -16.76 -4.86
C ARG A 301 -6.83 -16.29 -4.14
N SER A 302 -6.92 -15.31 -3.23
CA SER A 302 -5.76 -14.82 -2.50
C SER A 302 -5.31 -15.77 -1.40
N ARG A 303 -4.13 -15.49 -0.82
CA ARG A 303 -3.58 -16.19 0.34
C ARG A 303 -3.06 -15.26 1.41
N GLY A 304 -2.97 -15.74 2.64
CA GLY A 304 -2.44 -14.96 3.73
C GLY A 304 -2.30 -15.75 5.02
N GLY A 305 -1.24 -15.45 5.75
CA GLY A 305 -0.82 -16.21 6.93
C GLY A 305 0.55 -15.77 7.41
N VAL A 306 1.04 -16.36 8.50
CA VAL A 306 2.31 -15.94 9.11
C VAL A 306 3.51 -16.33 8.23
N LEU A 307 3.49 -17.54 7.68
CA LEU A 307 4.54 -18.08 6.81
C LEU A 307 3.91 -18.60 5.52
N GLU A 308 4.73 -18.80 4.50
CA GLU A 308 4.33 -19.59 3.34
C GLU A 308 4.04 -21.06 3.76
N PRO A 309 3.19 -21.78 3.02
CA PRO A 309 2.84 -23.17 3.33
C PRO A 309 4.08 -24.08 3.50
N GLU A 310 5.08 -23.92 2.65
CA GLU A 310 6.36 -24.64 2.71
C GLU A 310 7.09 -24.40 4.02
N GLY A 311 7.15 -23.13 4.46
CA GLY A 311 7.75 -22.74 5.74
C GLY A 311 6.98 -23.30 6.93
N THR A 312 5.64 -23.26 6.86
CA THR A 312 4.77 -23.83 7.89
C THR A 312 5.00 -25.32 8.07
N VAL A 313 5.09 -26.09 6.97
CA VAL A 313 5.37 -27.53 7.02
C VAL A 313 6.74 -27.82 7.61
N GLN A 314 7.76 -27.04 7.24
CA GLN A 314 9.12 -27.22 7.76
C GLN A 314 9.21 -27.02 9.28
N VAL A 315 8.44 -26.07 9.82
CA VAL A 315 8.46 -25.76 11.25
C VAL A 315 7.51 -26.67 12.02
N LYS A 316 6.26 -26.80 11.58
CA LYS A 316 5.19 -27.43 12.37
C LYS A 316 4.99 -28.91 12.08
N MET A 317 5.28 -29.40 10.87
CA MET A 317 4.89 -30.76 10.44
C MET A 317 6.09 -31.68 10.17
N ARG A 318 7.31 -31.26 10.48
CA ARG A 318 8.54 -32.04 10.19
C ARG A 318 8.52 -33.45 10.79
N LYS A 319 7.98 -33.63 12.00
CA LYS A 319 7.94 -34.92 12.70
C LYS A 319 6.66 -35.73 12.42
N ASP A 320 5.67 -35.12 11.79
CA ASP A 320 4.33 -35.70 11.64
C ASP A 320 4.14 -36.46 10.33
N LEU A 321 5.02 -36.25 9.34
CA LEU A 321 4.91 -36.90 8.02
C LEU A 321 5.01 -38.42 8.10
N VAL A 322 5.97 -38.97 8.85
CA VAL A 322 6.13 -40.43 8.98
C VAL A 322 4.95 -41.08 9.73
N PRO A 323 4.47 -40.54 10.88
CA PRO A 323 3.21 -40.97 11.48
C PRO A 323 2.02 -40.93 10.52
N LEU A 324 1.93 -39.90 9.67
CA LEU A 324 0.86 -39.78 8.68
C LEU A 324 0.94 -40.89 7.62
N MET A 325 2.15 -41.22 7.13
CA MET A 325 2.37 -42.34 6.22
C MET A 325 1.95 -43.67 6.86
N ARG A 326 2.35 -43.92 8.11
CA ARG A 326 1.96 -45.13 8.86
C ARG A 326 0.46 -45.26 9.05
N ARG A 327 -0.28 -44.15 9.05
CA ARG A 327 -1.74 -44.12 9.22
C ARG A 327 -2.51 -44.30 7.92
N LEU A 328 -1.99 -43.78 6.80
CA LEU A 328 -2.75 -43.65 5.54
C LEU A 328 -2.27 -44.58 4.41
N ASP A 329 -0.98 -44.94 4.38
CA ASP A 329 -0.43 -45.79 3.33
C ASP A 329 -0.64 -47.28 3.64
N LYS A 330 -1.26 -48.01 2.70
CA LYS A 330 -1.60 -49.43 2.88
C LYS A 330 -0.38 -50.32 3.11
N GLU A 331 0.71 -50.08 2.39
CA GLU A 331 1.95 -50.86 2.55
C GLU A 331 2.66 -50.51 3.86
N MET A 332 2.71 -49.24 4.26
CA MET A 332 3.21 -48.87 5.59
C MET A 332 2.42 -49.50 6.73
N ILE A 333 1.09 -49.60 6.60
CA ILE A 333 0.23 -50.30 7.58
C ILE A 333 0.59 -51.79 7.63
N ARG A 334 0.72 -52.44 6.47
CA ARG A 334 1.11 -53.86 6.37
C ARG A 334 2.49 -54.11 6.98
N LEU A 335 3.49 -53.30 6.64
CA LEU A 335 4.83 -53.38 7.20
C LEU A 335 4.81 -53.12 8.72
N GLY A 336 3.98 -52.20 9.21
CA GLY A 336 3.80 -51.97 10.64
C GLY A 336 3.16 -53.14 11.39
N ILE A 337 2.32 -53.96 10.73
CA ILE A 337 1.80 -55.21 11.29
C ILE A 337 2.90 -56.27 11.33
N LEU A 338 3.65 -56.45 10.23
CA LEU A 338 4.77 -57.40 10.15
C LEU A 338 5.88 -57.08 11.17
N GLU A 339 6.16 -55.80 11.42
CA GLU A 339 7.09 -55.31 12.45
C GLU A 339 6.61 -55.73 13.86
N LYS A 340 5.31 -55.67 14.13
CA LYS A 340 4.70 -56.13 15.41
C LYS A 340 4.71 -57.65 15.56
N GLU A 341 4.63 -58.39 14.47
CA GLU A 341 4.74 -59.85 14.43
C GLU A 341 6.18 -60.35 14.61
N GLY A 342 7.17 -59.45 14.69
CA GLY A 342 8.57 -59.76 14.98
C GLY A 342 9.45 -59.94 13.73
N ASN A 343 8.96 -59.61 12.53
CA ASN A 343 9.74 -59.67 11.30
C ASN A 343 10.69 -58.46 11.18
N ASP A 344 11.91 -58.68 10.65
CA ASP A 344 12.85 -57.57 10.36
C ASP A 344 12.50 -56.87 9.04
N VAL A 345 11.60 -55.89 9.14
CA VAL A 345 11.10 -55.09 8.01
C VAL A 345 11.63 -53.65 8.02
N LYS A 346 12.67 -53.35 8.80
CA LYS A 346 13.20 -51.98 8.96
C LYS A 346 13.71 -51.38 7.64
N VAL A 347 14.36 -52.19 6.82
CA VAL A 347 14.88 -51.77 5.51
C VAL A 347 13.71 -51.40 4.58
N ASP A 348 12.69 -52.24 4.53
CA ASP A 348 11.49 -52.03 3.70
C ASP A 348 10.70 -50.80 4.14
N ILE A 349 10.56 -50.59 5.45
CA ILE A 349 9.93 -49.40 6.03
C ILE A 349 10.70 -48.14 5.61
N ASN A 350 12.03 -48.13 5.74
CA ASN A 350 12.84 -46.98 5.37
C ASN A 350 12.79 -46.70 3.86
N ALA A 351 12.83 -47.73 3.02
CA ALA A 351 12.67 -47.61 1.58
C ALA A 351 11.29 -47.02 1.21
N ARG A 352 10.22 -47.49 1.87
CA ARG A 352 8.86 -46.97 1.66
C ARG A 352 8.73 -45.51 2.11
N ILE A 353 9.33 -45.13 3.24
CA ILE A 353 9.36 -43.74 3.72
C ILE A 353 10.05 -42.83 2.69
N GLN A 354 11.21 -43.21 2.18
CA GLN A 354 11.94 -42.42 1.18
C GLN A 354 11.12 -42.24 -0.10
N LEU A 355 10.43 -43.28 -0.56
CA LEU A 355 9.56 -43.23 -1.72
C LEU A 355 8.36 -42.27 -1.50
N LEU A 356 7.73 -42.31 -0.33
CA LEU A 356 6.52 -41.55 -0.03
C LEU A 356 6.78 -40.09 0.37
N MET A 357 7.99 -39.78 0.84
CA MET A 357 8.31 -38.46 1.42
C MET A 357 7.97 -37.27 0.52
N PRO A 358 8.32 -37.25 -0.79
CA PRO A 358 7.99 -36.11 -1.64
C PRO A 358 6.47 -35.89 -1.76
N THR A 359 5.70 -36.96 -1.94
CA THR A 359 4.24 -36.89 -2.06
C THR A 359 3.57 -36.41 -0.77
N TYR A 360 3.96 -36.99 0.38
CA TYR A 360 3.40 -36.58 1.67
C TYR A 360 3.81 -35.16 2.06
N ARG A 361 4.98 -34.70 1.64
CA ARG A 361 5.37 -33.30 1.77
C ARG A 361 4.44 -32.38 0.97
N ASN A 362 4.12 -32.73 -0.28
CA ASN A 362 3.16 -31.95 -1.09
C ASN A 362 1.74 -31.97 -0.50
N ILE A 363 1.31 -33.09 0.07
CA ILE A 363 0.03 -33.19 0.80
C ILE A 363 0.06 -32.26 2.02
N ALA A 364 1.15 -32.26 2.80
CA ALA A 364 1.30 -31.39 3.95
C ALA A 364 1.33 -29.90 3.57
N ILE A 365 1.97 -29.55 2.44
CA ILE A 365 1.97 -28.18 1.90
C ILE A 365 0.55 -27.77 1.52
N THR A 366 -0.19 -28.64 0.83
CA THR A 366 -1.60 -28.39 0.48
C THR A 366 -2.46 -28.23 1.74
N PHE A 367 -2.24 -29.08 2.75
CA PHE A 367 -2.93 -28.96 4.03
C PHE A 367 -2.63 -27.64 4.74
N ALA A 368 -1.38 -27.17 4.71
CA ALA A 368 -1.02 -25.86 5.23
C ALA A 368 -1.69 -24.73 4.42
N ASP A 369 -1.69 -24.80 3.09
CA ASP A 369 -2.35 -23.80 2.21
C ASP A 369 -3.85 -23.65 2.47
N LEU A 370 -4.54 -24.74 2.84
CA LEU A 370 -5.96 -24.67 3.24
C LEU A 370 -6.23 -23.76 4.45
N HIS A 371 -5.22 -23.50 5.29
CA HIS A 371 -5.32 -22.58 6.42
C HIS A 371 -5.10 -21.10 6.02
N ASP A 372 -4.67 -20.85 4.79
CA ASP A 372 -4.27 -19.52 4.33
C ASP A 372 -5.33 -18.88 3.41
N THR A 373 -6.52 -19.47 3.33
CA THR A 373 -7.60 -19.05 2.44
C THR A 373 -8.30 -17.78 2.92
N ALA A 374 -8.82 -16.97 1.97
CA ALA A 374 -9.61 -15.78 2.27
C ALA A 374 -10.86 -16.06 3.13
N VAL A 375 -11.45 -17.26 2.98
CA VAL A 375 -12.58 -17.71 3.81
C VAL A 375 -12.17 -17.81 5.28
N ARG A 376 -10.99 -18.37 5.58
CA ARG A 376 -10.48 -18.42 6.95
C ARG A 376 -10.15 -17.03 7.47
N MET A 377 -9.57 -16.15 6.65
CA MET A 377 -9.31 -14.76 7.05
C MET A 377 -10.59 -14.04 7.48
N LYS A 378 -11.69 -14.19 6.72
CA LYS A 378 -12.98 -13.61 7.08
C LYS A 378 -13.55 -14.24 8.36
N ALA A 379 -13.44 -15.56 8.50
CA ALA A 379 -13.95 -16.28 9.68
C ALA A 379 -13.26 -15.86 11.00
N VAL A 380 -11.97 -15.50 10.94
CA VAL A 380 -11.22 -14.99 12.10
C VAL A 380 -11.28 -13.47 12.26
N GLY A 381 -12.02 -12.77 11.38
CA GLY A 381 -12.17 -11.31 11.41
C GLY A 381 -10.93 -10.53 10.95
N ALA A 382 -9.96 -11.17 10.29
CA ALA A 382 -8.75 -10.51 9.80
C ALA A 382 -9.01 -9.65 8.54
N VAL A 383 -10.02 -10.00 7.75
CA VAL A 383 -10.53 -9.18 6.64
C VAL A 383 -12.02 -8.93 6.83
N LYS A 384 -12.49 -7.78 6.37
CA LYS A 384 -13.90 -7.38 6.49
C LYS A 384 -14.79 -8.24 5.59
N GLU A 385 -14.37 -8.44 4.35
CA GLU A 385 -15.13 -9.19 3.36
C GLU A 385 -14.24 -9.82 2.28
N VAL A 386 -14.76 -10.89 1.67
CA VAL A 386 -14.14 -11.54 0.52
C VAL A 386 -14.82 -11.00 -0.74
N VAL A 387 -14.05 -10.33 -1.59
CA VAL A 387 -14.54 -9.59 -2.76
C VAL A 387 -13.87 -10.12 -4.02
N LYS A 388 -14.66 -10.63 -4.96
CA LYS A 388 -14.15 -11.11 -6.25
C LYS A 388 -13.62 -9.95 -7.09
N TRP A 389 -12.49 -10.16 -7.75
CA TRP A 389 -11.88 -9.20 -8.66
C TRP A 389 -12.85 -8.66 -9.71
N GLU A 390 -13.66 -9.52 -10.30
CA GLU A 390 -14.60 -9.19 -11.37
C GLU A 390 -15.68 -8.17 -10.92
N GLU A 391 -16.02 -8.18 -9.62
CA GLU A 391 -17.00 -7.30 -9.00
C GLU A 391 -16.34 -6.14 -8.22
N SER A 392 -15.00 -6.16 -8.11
CA SER A 392 -14.24 -5.31 -7.20
C SER A 392 -14.37 -3.81 -7.52
N ARG A 393 -14.40 -3.42 -8.80
CA ARG A 393 -14.53 -2.01 -9.20
C ARG A 393 -15.83 -1.40 -8.69
N ALA A 394 -16.97 -2.05 -8.97
CA ALA A 394 -18.28 -1.58 -8.54
C ALA A 394 -18.37 -1.54 -7.00
N PHE A 395 -17.93 -2.61 -6.35
CA PHE A 395 -17.91 -2.73 -4.89
C PHE A 395 -17.08 -1.61 -4.25
N PHE A 396 -15.81 -1.47 -4.63
CA PHE A 396 -14.91 -0.50 -4.02
C PHE A 396 -15.26 0.94 -4.37
N THR A 397 -15.84 1.21 -5.54
CA THR A 397 -16.33 2.56 -5.87
C THR A 397 -17.43 2.98 -4.91
N ARG A 398 -18.43 2.11 -4.67
CA ARG A 398 -19.54 2.39 -3.74
C ARG A 398 -19.04 2.50 -2.30
N ARG A 399 -18.18 1.57 -1.89
CA ARG A 399 -17.60 1.56 -0.55
C ARG A 399 -16.79 2.83 -0.28
N LEU A 400 -15.92 3.20 -1.22
CA LEU A 400 -15.09 4.38 -1.12
C LEU A 400 -15.94 5.66 -1.12
N LEU A 401 -16.97 5.73 -1.98
CA LEU A 401 -17.89 6.86 -2.01
C LEU A 401 -18.58 7.07 -0.67
N ARG A 402 -19.14 6.00 -0.09
CA ARG A 402 -19.75 6.05 1.24
C ARG A 402 -18.78 6.60 2.29
N LEU A 403 -17.58 6.03 2.37
CA LEU A 403 -16.57 6.45 3.35
C LEU A 403 -16.14 7.92 3.16
N CYS A 404 -16.05 8.38 1.91
CA CYS A 404 -15.73 9.77 1.61
C CYS A 404 -16.87 10.72 2.02
N ILE A 405 -18.13 10.35 1.79
CA ILE A 405 -19.30 11.15 2.22
C ILE A 405 -19.36 11.24 3.75
N GLU A 406 -19.20 10.11 4.45
CA GLU A 406 -19.13 10.10 5.92
C GLU A 406 -18.05 11.06 6.44
N GLN A 407 -16.83 10.97 5.88
CA GLN A 407 -15.75 11.87 6.30
C GLN A 407 -16.01 13.35 5.97
N ASP A 408 -16.63 13.64 4.83
CA ASP A 408 -16.98 15.03 4.50
C ASP A 408 -18.04 15.59 5.43
N ILE A 409 -19.00 14.78 5.88
CA ILE A 409 -19.95 15.15 6.93
C ILE A 409 -19.23 15.45 8.24
N TYR A 410 -18.24 14.64 8.62
CA TYR A 410 -17.45 14.90 9.83
C TYR A 410 -16.67 16.21 9.74
N ARG A 411 -16.08 16.51 8.58
CA ARG A 411 -15.35 17.77 8.32
C ARG A 411 -16.26 18.99 8.21
N GLU A 412 -17.53 18.79 7.85
CA GLU A 412 -18.56 19.84 7.87
C GLU A 412 -19.01 20.15 9.30
N ALA A 413 -19.07 19.13 10.16
CA ALA A 413 -19.44 19.30 11.57
C ALA A 413 -18.31 19.91 12.41
N ILE A 414 -17.07 19.42 12.25
CA ILE A 414 -15.92 19.85 13.07
C ILE A 414 -14.62 20.01 12.26
N ASP A 415 -13.66 20.75 12.83
CA ASP A 415 -12.31 20.88 12.29
C ASP A 415 -11.47 19.63 12.66
N VAL A 416 -11.58 18.57 11.87
CA VAL A 416 -10.88 17.29 12.09
C VAL A 416 -9.36 17.49 12.04
N LYS A 417 -8.67 17.24 13.16
CA LYS A 417 -7.21 17.37 13.28
C LYS A 417 -6.51 16.04 13.56
N CYS A 418 -7.21 15.10 14.17
CA CYS A 418 -6.65 13.81 14.56
C CYS A 418 -7.67 12.67 14.40
N LEU A 419 -7.19 11.43 14.55
CA LEU A 419 -8.05 10.24 14.47
C LEU A 419 -9.13 10.19 15.56
N GLU A 420 -8.86 10.74 16.74
CA GLU A 420 -9.82 10.75 17.85
C GLU A 420 -11.06 11.60 17.51
N ASP A 421 -10.88 12.66 16.73
CA ASP A 421 -12.00 13.48 16.24
C ASP A 421 -12.91 12.65 15.32
N ILE A 422 -12.32 11.90 14.39
CA ILE A 422 -13.06 11.03 13.46
C ILE A 422 -13.79 9.92 14.24
N ARG A 423 -13.13 9.32 15.24
CA ARG A 423 -13.73 8.28 16.09
C ARG A 423 -14.98 8.79 16.81
N LYS A 424 -14.89 9.96 17.45
CA LYS A 424 -16.05 10.59 18.12
C LYS A 424 -17.20 10.88 17.16
N MET A 425 -16.88 11.31 15.94
CA MET A 425 -17.90 11.54 14.92
C MET A 425 -18.54 10.24 14.43
N GLN A 426 -17.79 9.14 14.28
CA GLN A 426 -18.34 7.82 13.97
C GLN A 426 -19.25 7.30 15.09
N GLU A 427 -18.89 7.50 16.36
CA GLU A 427 -19.72 7.14 17.52
C GLU A 427 -21.00 7.99 17.57
N SER A 428 -20.89 9.30 17.31
CA SER A 428 -22.03 10.21 17.27
C SER A 428 -22.97 9.92 16.08
N LEU A 429 -22.44 9.52 14.93
CA LEU A 429 -23.25 9.09 13.78
C LEU A 429 -24.04 7.82 14.11
N GLN A 430 -23.45 6.87 14.84
CA GLN A 430 -24.17 5.70 15.32
C GLN A 430 -25.28 6.07 16.29
N GLN A 431 -25.02 7.00 17.22
CA GLN A 431 -26.04 7.50 18.15
C GLN A 431 -27.20 8.20 17.42
N TYR A 432 -26.91 8.96 16.37
CA TYR A 432 -27.94 9.56 15.52
C TYR A 432 -28.87 8.49 14.95
N PHE A 433 -28.31 7.43 14.34
CA PHE A 433 -29.13 6.37 13.77
C PHE A 433 -29.84 5.53 14.84
N ALA A 434 -29.21 5.25 15.98
CA ALA A 434 -29.86 4.55 17.09
C ALA A 434 -31.06 5.31 17.67
N LYS A 435 -31.06 6.65 17.59
CA LYS A 435 -32.20 7.49 18.02
C LYS A 435 -33.29 7.65 16.96
N THR A 436 -32.93 7.59 15.68
CA THR A 436 -33.86 7.87 14.57
C THR A 436 -34.42 6.61 13.90
N ARG A 437 -33.80 5.45 14.14
CA ARG A 437 -34.17 4.16 13.57
C ARG A 437 -34.57 3.16 14.65
N ASP A 438 -35.13 2.04 14.20
CA ASP A 438 -35.48 0.93 15.07
C ASP A 438 -34.25 0.17 15.59
N GLU A 439 -34.48 -0.71 16.57
CA GLU A 439 -33.44 -1.54 17.19
C GLU A 439 -32.82 -2.56 16.22
N THR A 440 -33.44 -2.81 15.05
CA THR A 440 -32.90 -3.74 14.04
C THR A 440 -31.91 -3.08 13.09
N PHE A 441 -31.84 -1.75 13.09
CA PHE A 441 -30.94 -0.98 12.23
C PHE A 441 -29.50 -1.02 12.74
N SER A 442 -28.58 -1.48 11.88
CA SER A 442 -27.14 -1.45 12.15
C SER A 442 -26.42 -0.70 11.02
N TRP A 443 -25.86 0.47 11.34
CA TRP A 443 -25.15 1.32 10.38
C TRP A 443 -23.97 0.59 9.71
N TYR A 444 -23.19 -0.16 10.47
CA TYR A 444 -21.99 -0.83 9.97
C TYR A 444 -22.26 -1.93 8.95
N SER A 445 -23.41 -2.60 9.05
CA SER A 445 -23.85 -3.65 8.13
C SER A 445 -24.82 -3.13 7.07
N TYR A 446 -25.16 -1.85 7.09
CA TYR A 446 -26.08 -1.25 6.14
C TYR A 446 -25.46 -1.23 4.73
N PRO A 447 -26.18 -1.63 3.67
CA PRO A 447 -25.65 -1.66 2.30
C PRO A 447 -25.13 -0.30 1.83
N ASP A 448 -24.01 -0.29 1.10
CA ASP A 448 -23.35 0.97 0.74
C ASP A 448 -24.22 1.86 -0.17
N GLU A 449 -25.00 1.29 -1.09
CA GLU A 449 -25.90 2.06 -1.97
C GLU A 449 -26.98 2.81 -1.19
N ASP A 450 -27.61 2.13 -0.25
CA ASP A 450 -28.67 2.72 0.58
C ASP A 450 -28.08 3.69 1.60
N ALA A 451 -26.91 3.37 2.16
CA ALA A 451 -26.16 4.28 3.03
C ALA A 451 -25.85 5.62 2.34
N ILE A 452 -25.39 5.58 1.08
CA ILE A 452 -25.10 6.79 0.31
C ILE A 452 -26.35 7.66 0.12
N LYS A 453 -27.48 7.05 -0.24
CA LYS A 453 -28.76 7.78 -0.38
C LYS A 453 -29.17 8.42 0.95
N LEU A 454 -29.12 7.65 2.03
CA LEU A 454 -29.48 8.09 3.36
C LEU A 454 -28.62 9.26 3.84
N LEU A 455 -27.29 9.17 3.67
CA LEU A 455 -26.36 10.24 4.04
C LEU A 455 -26.60 11.52 3.24
N ARG A 456 -27.02 11.42 1.97
CA ARG A 456 -27.35 12.58 1.13
C ARG A 456 -28.66 13.24 1.56
N GLU A 457 -29.69 12.44 1.80
CA GLU A 457 -31.02 12.92 2.19
C GLU A 457 -31.00 13.55 3.58
N GLU A 458 -30.30 12.93 4.53
CA GLU A 458 -30.28 13.36 5.93
C GLU A 458 -29.04 14.18 6.30
N ARG A 459 -28.23 14.62 5.32
CA ARG A 459 -26.95 15.30 5.56
C ARG A 459 -27.07 16.44 6.56
N LYS A 460 -28.07 17.32 6.39
CA LYS A 460 -28.27 18.51 7.24
C LYS A 460 -28.64 18.12 8.67
N GLN A 461 -29.47 17.11 8.85
CA GLN A 461 -29.92 16.60 10.13
C GLN A 461 -28.76 15.93 10.87
N ILE A 462 -27.98 15.12 10.16
CA ILE A 462 -26.78 14.47 10.69
C ILE A 462 -25.78 15.54 11.15
N VAL A 463 -25.41 16.49 10.28
CA VAL A 463 -24.47 17.56 10.63
C VAL A 463 -24.96 18.35 11.85
N ALA A 464 -26.24 18.74 11.88
CA ALA A 464 -26.81 19.45 13.02
C ALA A 464 -26.75 18.63 14.33
N PHE A 465 -26.99 17.32 14.26
CA PHE A 465 -26.88 16.42 15.41
C PHE A 465 -25.42 16.29 15.89
N LEU A 466 -24.48 16.11 14.96
CA LEU A 466 -23.05 15.99 15.29
C LEU A 466 -22.51 17.27 15.96
N VAL A 467 -22.90 18.45 15.45
CA VAL A 467 -22.56 19.75 16.06
C VAL A 467 -23.25 19.93 17.42
N GLY A 468 -24.52 19.52 17.55
CA GLY A 468 -25.29 19.66 18.78
C GLY A 468 -24.79 18.77 19.92
N ASN A 469 -24.25 17.59 19.62
CA ASN A 469 -23.67 16.70 20.62
C ASN A 469 -22.37 17.28 21.22
N ASP A 470 -21.61 18.08 20.47
CA ASP A 470 -20.42 18.79 20.97
C ASP A 470 -20.76 19.83 22.06
N PHE A 471 -21.94 20.46 22.00
CA PHE A 471 -22.42 21.32 23.09
C PHE A 471 -22.83 20.52 24.33
N PHE A 472 -23.31 19.29 24.17
CA PHE A 472 -23.71 18.41 25.27
C PHE A 472 -22.49 17.95 26.09
N THR A 473 -21.38 17.62 25.43
CA THR A 473 -20.10 17.29 26.08
C THR A 473 -19.44 18.50 26.76
N ILE A 474 -19.67 19.72 26.27
CA ILE A 474 -19.24 20.95 26.97
C ILE A 474 -20.10 21.17 28.23
N GLY A 475 -21.41 20.94 28.16
CA GLY A 475 -22.31 21.00 29.34
C GLY A 475 -21.88 20.06 30.46
N GLU A 476 -21.58 18.79 30.14
CA GLU A 476 -21.10 17.81 31.12
C GLU A 476 -19.72 18.16 31.71
N ARG A 477 -18.82 18.78 30.92
CA ARG A 477 -17.50 19.24 31.43
C ARG A 477 -17.59 20.40 32.41
N TYR A 478 -18.66 21.20 32.34
CA TYR A 478 -18.88 22.35 33.22
C TYR A 478 -20.01 22.12 34.23
N GLY A 479 -20.56 20.90 34.32
CA GLY A 479 -21.58 20.53 35.30
C GLY A 479 -22.89 21.28 35.15
N MET A 480 -23.31 21.56 33.90
CA MET A 480 -24.63 22.12 33.58
C MET A 480 -25.61 21.04 33.17
#